data_AF-Q1QRL3-F1
#
_entry.id   AF-Q1QRL3-F1
#
_cell.length_a   1.000
_cell.length_b   1.000
_cell.length_c   1.000
_cell.angle_alpha   90.00
_cell.angle_beta   90.00
_cell.angle_gamma   90.00
#
_symmetry.space_group_name_H-M   'P 1'
#
loop_
_entity.id
_entity.type
_entity.pdbx_description
1 polymer ?
#
loop_
_entity_poly.entity_id
_entity_poly.type
_entity_poly.pdbx_seq_one_letter_code
_entity_poly.pdbx_strand_id
1 'polypeptide(L)'
;MVRRVIGTAAIAVALVWPVSAMAQGVPGGMERGAREGERAGGPVGAIVGGTVGAVVGGVAGVLGVEQRPRFHRYVVEQHRPSYHYREPVRVGAVLPESGVTYYEVPAEYGAPQYRYTVVNDRTVLVDPRTHRIVDVIE
;
A
#
# COMPACT_ATOMS: atom_id res chain seq x y z
N MET A 1 18.46 21.95 -69.25
CA MET A 1 18.94 20.55 -69.21
C MET A 1 18.75 20.05 -67.78
N VAL A 2 17.64 19.33 -67.51
CA VAL A 2 17.26 18.88 -66.16
C VAL A 2 17.49 17.37 -66.07
N ARG A 3 18.42 16.94 -65.22
CA ARG A 3 18.58 15.54 -64.79
C ARG A 3 19.11 15.55 -63.35
N ARG A 4 18.39 14.93 -62.42
CA ARG A 4 18.96 14.06 -61.36
C ARG A 4 17.83 13.41 -60.55
N VAL A 5 17.51 12.16 -60.89
CA VAL A 5 17.73 10.90 -60.14
C VAL A 5 16.72 10.69 -59.01
N ILE A 6 15.80 9.77 -59.28
CA ILE A 6 14.86 9.11 -58.38
C ILE A 6 15.66 8.32 -57.34
N GLY A 7 15.49 8.63 -56.05
CA GLY A 7 16.10 7.93 -54.93
C GLY A 7 15.10 6.99 -54.26
N THR A 8 15.35 5.69 -54.40
CA THR A 8 14.69 4.56 -53.74
C THR A 8 14.78 4.61 -52.21
N ALA A 9 13.69 4.13 -51.60
CA ALA A 9 13.44 3.77 -50.20
C ALA A 9 14.64 3.49 -49.27
N ALA A 10 14.56 4.07 -48.06
CA ALA A 10 15.02 3.43 -46.83
C ALA A 10 14.13 3.91 -45.67
N ILE A 11 13.14 3.09 -45.30
CA ILE A 11 12.38 3.23 -44.06
C ILE A 11 13.35 2.97 -42.91
N ALA A 12 13.73 4.02 -42.18
CA ALA A 12 14.54 3.88 -40.98
C ALA A 12 13.67 3.27 -39.87
N VAL A 13 13.97 2.02 -39.53
CA VAL A 13 13.39 1.29 -38.39
C VAL A 13 13.72 2.06 -37.12
N ALA A 14 12.68 2.47 -36.40
CA ALA A 14 12.78 3.12 -35.10
C ALA A 14 13.45 2.17 -34.10
N LEU A 15 14.68 2.50 -33.69
CA LEU A 15 15.32 1.85 -32.54
C LEU A 15 14.55 2.22 -31.28
N VAL A 16 14.03 1.18 -30.64
CA VAL A 16 13.44 1.18 -29.31
C VAL A 16 14.50 1.60 -28.28
N TRP A 17 14.32 2.77 -27.67
CA TRP A 17 14.88 3.07 -26.36
C TRP A 17 13.74 3.20 -25.35
N PRO A 18 13.70 2.38 -24.28
CA PRO A 18 12.82 2.63 -23.14
C PRO A 18 13.34 3.89 -22.43
N VAL A 19 12.66 5.02 -22.60
CA VAL A 19 12.89 6.20 -21.78
C VAL A 19 12.34 5.88 -20.39
N SER A 20 13.26 5.75 -19.44
CA SER A 20 13.00 5.54 -18.02
C SER A 20 11.83 6.39 -17.53
N ALA A 21 10.84 5.71 -16.93
CA ALA A 21 9.71 6.33 -16.26
C ALA A 21 10.20 7.28 -15.15
N MET A 22 10.09 8.58 -15.40
CA MET A 22 10.27 9.61 -14.39
C MET A 22 9.07 9.59 -13.46
N ALA A 23 9.28 9.19 -12.22
CA ALA A 23 8.33 9.25 -11.11
C ALA A 23 8.11 10.70 -10.66
N GLN A 24 7.48 11.52 -11.51
CA GLN A 24 6.94 12.82 -11.12
C GLN A 24 5.41 12.73 -11.14
N GLY A 25 4.80 12.90 -9.97
CA GLY A 25 3.36 12.73 -9.75
C GLY A 25 2.52 13.41 -10.82
N VAL A 26 1.64 12.62 -11.45
CA VAL A 26 0.81 13.05 -12.58
C VAL A 26 -0.50 13.66 -12.06
N PRO A 27 -0.77 14.96 -12.27
CA PRO A 27 -2.12 15.48 -12.17
C PRO A 27 -2.96 14.79 -13.26
N GLY A 28 -3.94 13.98 -12.86
CA GLY A 28 -4.79 13.22 -13.79
C GLY A 28 -4.74 11.69 -13.64
N GLY A 29 -3.93 11.14 -12.73
CA GLY A 29 -3.93 9.70 -12.44
C GLY A 29 -5.25 9.18 -11.87
N MET A 30 -5.95 10.01 -11.07
CA MET A 30 -7.23 9.65 -10.45
C MET A 30 -8.37 9.53 -11.47
N GLU A 31 -8.46 10.44 -12.44
CA GLU A 31 -9.52 10.37 -13.47
C GLU A 31 -9.36 9.17 -14.40
N ARG A 32 -8.12 8.79 -14.73
CA ARG A 32 -7.86 7.61 -15.56
C ARG A 32 -8.22 6.32 -14.81
N GLY A 33 -7.82 6.18 -13.55
CA GLY A 33 -8.16 5.02 -12.72
C GLY A 33 -9.67 4.84 -12.50
N ALA A 34 -10.39 5.94 -12.27
CA ALA A 34 -11.85 5.90 -12.11
C ALA A 34 -12.56 5.44 -13.40
N ARG A 35 -12.14 5.94 -14.57
CA ARG A 35 -12.74 5.55 -15.87
C ARG A 35 -12.40 4.12 -16.27
N GLU A 36 -11.19 3.64 -15.96
CA GLU A 36 -10.80 2.25 -16.22
C GLU A 36 -11.56 1.28 -15.29
N GLY A 37 -11.69 1.63 -14.00
CA GLY A 37 -12.41 0.84 -13.00
C GLY A 37 -13.92 0.74 -13.26
N GLU A 38 -14.53 1.82 -13.77
CA GLU A 38 -15.94 1.81 -14.17
C GLU A 38 -16.19 0.87 -15.36
N ARG A 39 -15.29 0.86 -16.37
CA ARG A 39 -15.41 -0.02 -17.53
C ARG A 39 -15.21 -1.50 -17.18
N ALA A 40 -14.31 -1.81 -16.24
CA ALA A 40 -13.99 -3.18 -15.89
C ALA A 40 -14.97 -3.80 -14.88
N GLY A 41 -15.57 -3.01 -13.99
CA GLY A 41 -16.37 -3.53 -12.87
C GLY A 41 -17.78 -2.94 -12.73
N GLY A 42 -18.22 -2.08 -13.64
CA GLY A 42 -19.48 -1.35 -13.50
C GLY A 42 -19.48 -0.42 -12.27
N PRO A 43 -20.65 0.12 -11.87
CA PRO A 43 -20.74 1.10 -10.78
C PRO A 43 -20.23 0.59 -9.41
N VAL A 44 -20.07 -0.73 -9.25
CA VAL A 44 -19.49 -1.34 -8.05
C VAL A 44 -17.95 -1.37 -8.11
N GLY A 45 -17.36 -1.46 -9.30
CA GLY A 45 -15.90 -1.44 -9.52
C GLY A 45 -15.21 -0.14 -9.13
N ALA A 46 -15.95 0.98 -9.11
CA ALA A 46 -15.46 2.28 -8.63
C ALA A 46 -15.36 2.37 -7.10
N ILE A 47 -16.12 1.57 -6.34
CA ILE A 47 -16.19 1.67 -4.88
C ILE A 47 -15.15 0.77 -4.21
N VAL A 48 -14.86 -0.41 -4.78
CA VAL A 48 -13.94 -1.39 -4.18
C VAL A 48 -12.46 -1.02 -4.39
N GLY A 49 -12.14 -0.20 -5.40
CA GLY A 49 -10.77 0.28 -5.63
C GLY A 49 -10.38 1.57 -4.88
N GLY A 50 -11.34 2.28 -4.25
CA GLY A 50 -11.19 3.72 -3.99
C GLY A 50 -11.24 4.23 -2.56
N THR A 51 -11.77 3.51 -1.57
CA THR A 51 -12.05 4.12 -0.24
C THR A 51 -11.44 3.41 0.96
N VAL A 52 -11.04 2.14 0.86
CA VAL A 52 -10.34 1.45 1.97
C VAL A 52 -8.81 1.52 1.80
N GLY A 53 -8.30 1.67 0.57
CA GLY A 53 -6.86 1.77 0.30
C GLY A 53 -6.25 3.16 0.53
N ALA A 54 -7.04 4.22 0.55
CA ALA A 54 -6.54 5.59 0.57
C ALA A 54 -6.22 6.13 1.97
N VAL A 55 -6.81 5.57 3.05
CA VAL A 55 -6.63 6.11 4.41
C VAL A 55 -5.46 5.44 5.16
N VAL A 56 -4.97 4.30 4.68
CA VAL A 56 -3.94 3.49 5.35
C VAL A 56 -2.76 3.09 4.45
N GLY A 57 -2.90 3.16 3.12
CA GLY A 57 -2.01 2.48 2.17
C GLY A 57 -1.22 3.38 1.22
N GLY A 58 -0.58 4.44 1.70
CA GLY A 58 0.61 4.92 0.98
C GLY A 58 1.74 3.88 1.08
N VAL A 59 2.82 4.02 0.30
CA VAL A 59 4.09 3.24 0.47
C VAL A 59 4.61 3.20 1.92
N ALA A 60 4.05 4.04 2.78
CA ALA A 60 4.45 4.36 4.13
C ALA A 60 3.62 3.68 5.25
N GLY A 61 2.45 3.09 4.95
CA GLY A 61 1.55 2.51 5.97
C GLY A 61 0.94 3.54 6.95
N VAL A 62 0.33 3.07 8.05
CA VAL A 62 -0.34 3.92 9.07
C VAL A 62 0.64 4.85 9.78
N LEU A 63 1.84 4.35 10.07
CA LEU A 63 2.86 5.08 10.85
C LEU A 63 3.70 6.01 9.97
N GLY A 64 3.63 5.89 8.65
CA GLY A 64 4.52 6.60 7.75
C GLY A 64 5.93 5.99 7.69
N VAL A 65 6.74 6.44 6.72
CA VAL A 65 8.08 5.86 6.43
C VAL A 65 9.08 6.09 7.56
N GLU A 66 8.96 7.22 8.27
CA GLU A 66 9.92 7.63 9.29
C GLU A 66 9.66 6.96 10.65
N GLN A 67 8.40 6.83 11.04
CA GLN A 67 8.07 6.29 12.37
C GLN A 67 8.02 4.76 12.39
N ARG A 68 7.74 4.10 11.25
CA ARG A 68 7.61 2.64 11.18
C ARG A 68 8.83 1.89 11.75
N PRO A 69 10.09 2.22 11.38
CA PRO A 69 11.26 1.54 11.96
C PRO A 69 11.44 1.82 13.45
N ARG A 70 11.12 3.05 13.90
CA ARG A 70 11.20 3.45 15.31
C ARG A 70 10.18 2.71 16.16
N PHE A 71 8.97 2.55 15.63
CA PHE A 71 7.90 1.81 16.29
C PHE A 71 8.19 0.31 16.34
N HIS A 72 8.71 -0.28 15.26
CA HIS A 72 9.13 -1.68 15.26
C HIS A 72 10.15 -1.94 16.38
N ARG A 73 11.18 -1.08 16.50
CA ARG A 73 12.17 -1.18 17.58
C ARG A 73 11.53 -1.08 18.96
N TYR A 74 10.63 -0.12 19.16
CA TYR A 74 9.89 0.02 20.42
C TYR A 74 9.16 -1.28 20.78
N VAL A 75 8.42 -1.88 19.85
CA VAL A 75 7.68 -3.12 20.12
C VAL A 75 8.61 -4.29 20.45
N VAL A 76 9.73 -4.41 19.74
CA VAL A 76 10.77 -5.42 20.03
C VAL A 76 11.34 -5.21 21.44
N GLU A 77 11.67 -3.98 21.82
CA GLU A 77 12.19 -3.65 23.16
C GLU A 77 11.16 -3.92 24.27
N GLN A 78 9.86 -3.79 23.99
CA GLN A 78 8.80 -4.11 24.96
C GLN A 78 8.64 -5.61 25.23
N HIS A 79 9.24 -6.49 24.41
CA HIS A 79 9.19 -7.95 24.55
C HIS A 79 7.77 -8.49 24.83
N ARG A 80 6.79 -8.03 24.05
CA ARG A 80 5.39 -8.45 24.22
C ARG A 80 5.22 -9.91 23.78
N PRO A 81 4.37 -10.69 24.47
CA PRO A 81 4.08 -12.06 24.07
C PRO A 81 3.43 -12.09 22.68
N SER A 82 3.86 -13.06 21.88
CA SER A 82 3.36 -13.31 20.54
C SER A 82 2.15 -14.25 20.60
N TYR A 83 1.01 -13.83 20.04
CA TYR A 83 -0.17 -14.68 19.92
C TYR A 83 -0.07 -15.58 18.69
N HIS A 84 -0.32 -16.87 18.86
CA HIS A 84 -0.35 -17.82 17.75
C HIS A 84 -1.71 -17.79 17.04
N TYR A 85 -1.71 -17.28 15.81
CA TYR A 85 -2.87 -17.20 14.94
C TYR A 85 -2.76 -18.23 13.81
N ARG A 86 -3.85 -18.96 13.55
CA ARG A 86 -3.82 -20.09 12.60
C ARG A 86 -3.94 -19.62 11.16
N GLU A 87 -4.61 -18.50 10.95
CA GLU A 87 -4.86 -17.92 9.65
C GLU A 87 -3.72 -16.96 9.23
N PRO A 88 -3.64 -16.61 7.94
CA PRO A 88 -2.65 -15.64 7.46
C PRO A 88 -2.81 -14.27 8.13
N VAL A 89 -1.74 -13.77 8.75
CA VAL A 89 -1.65 -12.39 9.26
C VAL A 89 -1.47 -11.45 8.06
N ARG A 90 -2.51 -10.68 7.74
CA ARG A 90 -2.55 -9.74 6.63
C ARG A 90 -3.53 -8.60 6.91
N VAL A 91 -3.32 -7.46 6.26
CA VAL A 91 -4.26 -6.32 6.34
C VAL A 91 -5.67 -6.76 5.95
N GLY A 92 -6.66 -6.32 6.73
CA GLY A 92 -8.07 -6.66 6.59
C GLY A 92 -8.52 -7.91 7.35
N ALA A 93 -7.60 -8.77 7.80
CA ALA A 93 -7.93 -9.91 8.66
C ALA A 93 -8.44 -9.43 10.03
N VAL A 94 -9.34 -10.21 10.64
CA VAL A 94 -9.94 -9.89 11.94
C VAL A 94 -9.38 -10.85 12.98
N LEU A 95 -8.78 -10.29 14.02
CA LEU A 95 -8.24 -11.06 15.13
C LEU A 95 -9.36 -11.45 16.12
N PRO A 96 -9.21 -12.58 16.84
CA PRO A 96 -10.17 -12.97 17.86
C PRO A 96 -10.31 -11.91 18.97
N GLU A 97 -11.53 -11.76 19.51
CA GLU A 97 -11.79 -10.83 20.62
C GLU A 97 -11.17 -11.33 21.94
N SER A 98 -11.04 -12.65 22.10
CA SER A 98 -10.50 -13.29 23.30
C SER A 98 -9.12 -13.90 23.05
N GLY A 99 -8.23 -13.77 24.03
CA GLY A 99 -6.90 -14.40 24.03
C GLY A 99 -5.80 -13.57 23.36
N VAL A 100 -6.16 -12.54 22.59
CA VAL A 100 -5.23 -11.55 22.06
C VAL A 100 -5.16 -10.37 23.02
N THR A 101 -3.95 -9.97 23.41
CA THR A 101 -3.73 -8.76 24.20
C THR A 101 -3.46 -7.59 23.28
N TYR A 102 -4.21 -6.51 23.46
CA TYR A 102 -4.07 -5.28 22.68
C TYR A 102 -3.42 -4.19 23.53
N TYR A 103 -2.41 -3.53 22.97
CA TYR A 103 -1.65 -2.47 23.61
C TYR A 103 -1.91 -1.13 22.92
N GLU A 104 -1.80 -0.02 23.65
CA GLU A 104 -1.96 1.32 23.05
C GLU A 104 -0.74 1.67 22.23
N VAL A 105 -0.94 2.34 21.09
CA VAL A 105 0.17 2.93 20.34
C VAL A 105 0.52 4.28 21.00
N PRO A 106 1.78 4.50 21.42
CA PRO A 106 2.19 5.78 21.99
C PRO A 106 1.95 6.94 21.01
N ALA A 107 1.51 8.08 21.53
CA ALA A 107 1.07 9.21 20.71
C ALA A 107 2.18 9.77 19.81
N GLU A 108 3.47 9.62 20.18
CA GLU A 108 4.61 10.05 19.37
C GLU A 108 4.69 9.38 17.99
N TYR A 109 4.04 8.22 17.81
CA TYR A 109 4.02 7.48 16.55
C TYR A 109 2.85 7.86 15.62
N GLY A 110 2.02 8.85 16.01
CA GLY A 110 0.99 9.44 15.14
C GLY A 110 -0.25 8.56 14.90
N ALA A 111 -0.38 7.45 15.63
CA ALA A 111 -1.47 6.48 15.47
C ALA A 111 -2.19 6.11 16.80
N PRO A 112 -2.45 7.07 17.72
CA PRO A 112 -3.02 6.78 19.05
C PRO A 112 -4.44 6.19 19.00
N GLN A 113 -5.16 6.36 17.89
CA GLN A 113 -6.49 5.77 17.67
C GLN A 113 -6.45 4.26 17.42
N TYR A 114 -5.27 3.71 17.12
CA TYR A 114 -5.07 2.28 16.86
C TYR A 114 -4.47 1.58 18.07
N ARG A 115 -4.60 0.25 18.07
CA ARG A 115 -3.93 -0.63 19.02
C ARG A 115 -2.89 -1.44 18.28
N TYR A 116 -1.89 -1.91 18.99
CA TYR A 116 -0.92 -2.86 18.46
C TYR A 116 -0.94 -4.17 19.24
N THR A 117 -0.55 -5.24 18.57
CA THR A 117 -0.30 -6.54 19.17
C THR A 117 0.76 -7.29 18.37
N VAL A 118 1.29 -8.37 18.93
CA VAL A 118 2.28 -9.23 18.27
C VAL A 118 1.60 -10.56 17.96
N VAL A 119 1.55 -10.93 16.69
CA VAL A 119 0.87 -12.13 16.20
C VAL A 119 1.79 -12.88 15.25
N ASN A 120 2.05 -14.16 15.54
CA ASN A 120 3.01 -14.97 14.78
C ASN A 120 4.33 -14.22 14.55
N ASP A 121 4.83 -13.58 15.61
CA ASP A 121 6.08 -12.82 15.70
C ASP A 121 6.13 -11.58 14.80
N ARG A 122 4.96 -11.15 14.29
CA ARG A 122 4.79 -9.93 13.52
C ARG A 122 4.04 -8.89 14.32
N THR A 123 4.53 -7.66 14.27
CA THR A 123 3.85 -6.53 14.88
C THR A 123 2.72 -6.08 13.97
N VAL A 124 1.50 -5.98 14.49
CA VAL A 124 0.33 -5.55 13.71
C VAL A 124 -0.38 -4.39 14.39
N LEU A 125 -0.89 -3.47 13.57
CA LEU A 125 -1.81 -2.42 14.01
C LEU A 125 -3.24 -2.86 13.75
N VAL A 126 -4.12 -2.53 14.69
CA VAL A 126 -5.48 -3.04 14.76
C VAL A 126 -6.46 -1.91 15.10
N ASP A 127 -7.61 -1.90 14.43
CA ASP A 127 -8.73 -1.04 14.84
C ASP A 127 -9.37 -1.61 16.12
N PRO A 128 -9.40 -0.86 17.24
CA PRO A 128 -9.91 -1.34 18.52
C PRO A 128 -11.40 -1.69 18.53
N ARG A 129 -12.19 -1.19 17.57
CA ARG A 129 -13.64 -1.44 17.51
C ARG A 129 -13.99 -2.70 16.75
N THR A 130 -13.15 -3.09 15.80
CA THR A 130 -13.44 -4.21 14.88
C THR A 130 -12.43 -5.35 14.96
N HIS A 131 -11.34 -5.17 15.72
CA HIS A 131 -10.19 -6.07 15.77
C HIS A 131 -9.59 -6.39 14.40
N ARG A 132 -9.85 -5.54 13.41
CA ARG A 132 -9.33 -5.69 12.06
C ARG A 132 -7.89 -5.17 12.01
N ILE A 133 -7.00 -5.96 11.45
CA ILE A 133 -5.63 -5.56 11.13
C ILE A 133 -5.68 -4.46 10.07
N VAL A 134 -5.15 -3.30 10.39
CA VAL A 134 -5.02 -2.16 9.47
C VAL A 134 -3.63 -2.07 8.87
N ASP A 135 -2.60 -2.56 9.57
CA ASP A 135 -1.22 -2.54 9.08
C ASP A 135 -0.41 -3.71 9.66
N VAL A 136 0.62 -4.13 8.92
CA VAL A 136 1.60 -5.12 9.37
C VAL A 136 2.97 -4.46 9.33
N ILE A 137 3.64 -4.44 10.48
CA ILE A 137 4.94 -3.79 10.67
C ILE A 137 6.03 -4.87 10.64
N GLU A 138 6.84 -4.84 9.59
CA GLU A 138 7.98 -5.74 9.34
C GLU A 138 9.31 -5.00 9.51
#